data_AF-A0A1B1UJS4-F1
#
_entry.id   AF-A0A1B1UJS4-F1
#
_cell.length_a   1.000
_cell.length_b   1.000
_cell.length_c   1.000
_cell.angle_alpha   90.00
_cell.angle_beta   90.00
_cell.angle_gamma   90.00
#
_symmetry.space_group_name_H-M   'P 1'
#
loop_
_entity.id
_entity.type
_entity.pdbx_description
1 polymer ?
#
loop_
_entity_poly.entity_id
_entity_poly.type
_entity_poly.pdbx_seq_one_letter_code
_entity_poly.pdbx_strand_id
1 'polypeptide(L)'
;MPNIKRILPGFREYDDYGMPFNVAFVIPVYNSKYIKQPLTSYSDLARPDLKARVVIPAPTQDTASLYLRGLAEEIGGSITMEPAFQLLTAAKPNIVALAQTNVAEVQIFQSEEARAVSGMVARRNCVPRGFPL
;
A
#
# COMPACT_ATOMS: atom_id res chain seq x y z
N MET A 1 11.31 -26.62 12.98
CA MET A 1 9.93 -26.63 12.43
C MET A 1 9.83 -27.60 11.25
N PRO A 2 8.93 -28.60 11.27
CA PRO A 2 8.87 -29.65 10.23
C PRO A 2 8.58 -29.13 8.81
N ASN A 3 7.83 -28.03 8.70
CA ASN A 3 7.39 -27.47 7.42
C ASN A 3 8.44 -26.57 6.73
N ILE A 4 9.62 -26.39 7.32
CA ILE A 4 10.63 -25.44 6.81
C ILE A 4 11.18 -25.83 5.42
N LYS A 5 11.11 -27.11 5.03
CA LYS A 5 11.50 -27.57 3.69
C LYS A 5 10.54 -27.13 2.58
N ARG A 6 9.38 -26.56 2.95
CA ARG A 6 8.31 -26.14 2.02
C ARG A 6 8.32 -24.65 1.71
N ILE A 7 9.24 -23.87 2.31
CA ILE A 7 9.39 -22.45 2.01
C ILE A 7 10.18 -22.25 0.72
N LEU A 8 9.96 -21.13 0.03
CA LEU A 8 10.68 -20.81 -1.20
C LEU A 8 12.20 -20.69 -0.92
N PRO A 9 13.08 -21.07 -1.87
CA PRO A 9 14.51 -20.79 -1.75
C PRO A 9 14.76 -19.28 -1.60
N GLY A 10 15.67 -18.90 -0.70
CA GLY A 10 15.99 -17.48 -0.44
C GLY A 10 14.95 -16.72 0.38
N PHE A 11 13.89 -17.38 0.85
CA PHE A 11 12.83 -16.77 1.66
C PHE A 11 13.12 -16.79 3.16
N ARG A 12 14.31 -17.20 3.59
CA ARG A 12 14.74 -17.06 4.97
C ARG A 12 15.37 -15.69 5.13
N GLU A 13 15.00 -15.00 6.20
CA GLU A 13 15.48 -13.64 6.46
C GLU A 13 16.56 -13.66 7.53
N TYR A 14 17.41 -12.62 7.52
CA TYR A 14 18.47 -12.42 8.51
C TYR A 14 19.38 -13.64 8.65
N ASP A 15 20.10 -14.05 7.60
CA ASP A 15 21.06 -15.17 7.65
C ASP A 15 20.49 -16.46 8.29
N ASP A 16 19.29 -16.86 7.88
CA ASP A 16 18.57 -18.05 8.37
C ASP A 16 18.01 -17.99 9.80
N TYR A 17 18.05 -16.83 10.47
CA TYR A 17 17.46 -16.65 11.81
C TYR A 17 15.94 -16.37 11.78
N GLY A 18 15.40 -15.88 10.65
CA GLY A 18 13.99 -15.57 10.48
C GLY A 18 13.26 -16.52 9.51
N MET A 19 12.10 -17.05 9.94
CA MET A 19 11.18 -17.76 9.04
C MET A 19 9.93 -16.88 8.80
N PRO A 20 9.80 -16.24 7.63
CA PRO A 20 8.57 -15.51 7.32
C PRO A 20 7.40 -16.49 7.21
N PHE A 21 6.27 -16.09 7.79
CA PHE A 21 5.05 -16.89 7.81
C PHE A 21 3.97 -16.34 6.88
N ASN A 22 4.16 -15.11 6.35
CA ASN A 22 3.29 -14.47 5.40
C ASN A 22 4.08 -13.62 4.39
N VAL A 23 3.45 -13.34 3.25
CA VAL A 23 3.87 -12.32 2.29
C VAL A 23 2.75 -11.32 2.19
N ALA A 24 3.10 -10.04 2.23
CA ALA A 24 2.18 -8.95 2.04
C ALA A 24 2.77 -7.95 1.06
N PHE A 25 1.88 -7.29 0.33
CA PHE A 25 2.22 -6.26 -0.63
C PHE A 25 1.64 -4.95 -0.12
N VAL A 26 2.31 -3.84 -0.36
CA VAL A 26 1.71 -2.51 -0.21
C VAL A 26 1.48 -2.01 -1.62
N ILE A 27 0.22 -1.77 -1.99
CA ILE A 27 -0.14 -1.37 -3.35
C ILE A 27 -1.32 -0.38 -3.31
N PRO A 28 -1.47 0.47 -4.34
CA PRO A 28 -2.71 1.20 -4.54
C PRO A 28 -3.90 0.24 -4.73
N VAL A 29 -4.95 0.43 -3.96
CA VAL A 29 -6.23 -0.29 -4.03
C VAL A 29 -7.33 0.74 -4.26
N TYR A 30 -8.32 0.40 -5.07
CA TYR A 30 -9.40 1.32 -5.42
C TYR A 30 -10.77 0.67 -5.44
N ASN A 31 -11.82 1.47 -5.26
CA ASN A 31 -13.20 1.05 -5.38
C ASN A 31 -13.69 1.23 -6.83
N SER A 32 -13.82 0.12 -7.57
CA SER A 32 -14.22 0.08 -8.98
C SER A 32 -15.65 0.58 -9.25
N LYS A 33 -16.50 0.69 -8.21
CA LYS A 33 -17.79 1.37 -8.28
C LYS A 33 -17.63 2.82 -8.72
N TYR A 34 -16.59 3.51 -8.22
CA TYR A 34 -16.37 4.93 -8.41
C TYR A 34 -15.20 5.26 -9.34
N ILE A 35 -14.12 4.49 -9.27
CA ILE A 35 -12.90 4.72 -10.07
C ILE A 35 -12.93 3.75 -11.26
N LYS A 36 -13.12 4.30 -12.46
CA LYS A 36 -13.27 3.50 -13.70
C LYS A 36 -11.95 3.21 -14.40
N GLN A 37 -11.03 4.18 -14.38
CA GLN A 37 -9.68 3.96 -14.85
C GLN A 37 -8.84 3.41 -13.69
N PRO A 38 -8.30 2.18 -13.78
CA PRO A 38 -7.52 1.55 -12.71
C PRO A 38 -6.36 2.41 -12.23
N LEU A 39 -5.99 2.25 -10.96
CA LEU A 39 -4.71 2.74 -10.44
C LEU A 39 -3.65 1.69 -10.79
N THR A 40 -2.65 2.08 -11.57
CA THR A 40 -1.58 1.20 -12.07
C THR A 40 -0.20 1.57 -11.52
N SER A 41 -0.11 2.74 -10.89
CA SER A 41 1.10 3.32 -10.32
C SER A 41 0.76 4.08 -9.04
N TYR A 42 1.76 4.42 -8.23
CA TYR A 42 1.58 5.31 -7.10
C TYR A 42 1.36 6.76 -7.52
N SER A 43 1.88 7.20 -8.67
CA SER A 43 1.61 8.53 -9.22
C SER A 43 0.13 8.75 -9.51
N ASP A 44 -0.62 7.68 -9.75
CA ASP A 44 -2.07 7.75 -9.92
C ASP A 44 -2.79 8.34 -8.68
N LEU A 45 -2.16 8.31 -7.49
CA LEU A 45 -2.69 8.96 -6.29
C LEU A 45 -2.85 10.47 -6.44
N ALA A 46 -2.13 11.11 -7.37
CA ALA A 46 -2.22 12.54 -7.68
C ALA A 46 -3.27 12.87 -8.74
N ARG A 47 -4.01 11.89 -9.28
CA ARG A 47 -5.01 12.14 -10.32
C ARG A 47 -6.14 13.07 -9.85
N PRO A 48 -6.68 13.93 -10.73
CA PRO A 48 -7.67 14.93 -10.36
C PRO A 48 -9.01 14.34 -9.89
N ASP A 49 -9.36 13.13 -10.30
CA ASP A 49 -10.60 12.44 -9.92
C ASP A 49 -10.58 11.85 -8.49
N LEU A 50 -9.44 11.92 -7.81
CA LEU A 50 -9.23 11.41 -6.45
C LEU A 50 -9.25 12.48 -5.36
N LYS A 51 -9.66 13.71 -5.69
CA LYS A 51 -9.66 14.86 -4.75
C LYS A 51 -10.41 14.54 -3.46
N ALA A 52 -9.73 14.66 -2.32
CA ALA A 52 -10.19 14.28 -0.98
C ALA A 52 -10.81 12.86 -0.91
N ARG A 53 -10.24 11.87 -1.63
CA ARG A 53 -10.72 10.48 -1.67
C ARG A 53 -9.61 9.43 -1.49
N VAL A 54 -8.40 9.84 -1.13
CA VAL A 54 -7.27 8.93 -0.89
C VAL A 54 -6.99 8.85 0.61
N VAL A 55 -6.82 7.65 1.14
CA VAL A 55 -6.21 7.45 2.46
C VAL A 55 -4.87 6.76 2.29
N ILE A 56 -3.88 7.17 3.08
CA ILE A 56 -2.54 6.58 3.10
C ILE A 56 -2.15 6.22 4.55
N PRO A 57 -1.25 5.26 4.75
CA PRO A 57 -0.71 4.96 6.06
C PRO A 57 0.02 6.16 6.64
N ALA A 58 -0.16 6.41 7.93
CA ALA A 58 0.61 7.39 8.67
C ALA A 58 2.09 6.98 8.72
N PRO A 59 3.04 7.94 8.71
CA PRO A 59 4.48 7.65 8.77
C PRO A 59 4.92 6.86 10.01
N THR A 60 4.08 6.82 11.05
CA THR A 60 4.28 6.07 12.30
C THR A 60 4.00 4.58 12.16
N GLN A 61 3.41 4.10 11.06
CA GLN A 61 3.23 2.68 10.81
C GLN A 61 4.51 2.05 10.25
N ASP A 62 4.84 0.83 10.70
CA ASP A 62 6.02 0.10 10.21
C ASP A 62 6.00 -0.09 8.69
N THR A 63 4.81 -0.32 8.12
CA THR A 63 4.58 -0.46 6.67
C THR A 63 4.76 0.83 5.89
N ALA A 64 4.76 2.00 6.54
CA ALA A 64 4.93 3.29 5.88
C ALA A 64 6.33 3.43 5.27
N SER A 65 7.35 2.80 5.86
CA SER A 65 8.71 2.77 5.30
C SER A 65 8.76 2.04 3.94
N LEU A 66 8.07 0.91 3.81
CA LEU A 66 7.93 0.17 2.56
C LEU A 66 7.13 0.96 1.52
N TYR A 67 6.07 1.63 1.96
CA TYR A 67 5.25 2.51 1.11
C TYR A 67 6.07 3.69 0.55
N LEU A 68 6.75 4.44 1.42
CA LEU A 68 7.58 5.57 1.02
C LEU A 68 8.70 5.13 0.08
N ARG A 69 9.27 3.94 0.31
CA ARG A 69 10.24 3.37 -0.61
C ARG A 69 9.64 3.07 -1.99
N GLY A 70 8.46 2.45 -2.06
CA GLY A 70 7.76 2.21 -3.33
C GLY A 70 7.48 3.50 -4.10
N LEU A 71 7.06 4.55 -3.39
CA LEU A 71 6.89 5.89 -3.96
C LEU A 71 8.20 6.48 -4.49
N ALA A 72 9.30 6.33 -3.74
CA ALA A 72 10.59 6.86 -4.14
C ALA A 72 11.12 6.13 -5.39
N GLU A 73 11.06 4.81 -5.42
CA GLU A 73 11.53 3.97 -6.54
C GLU A 73 10.79 4.30 -7.85
N GLU A 74 9.49 4.63 -7.79
CA GLU A 74 8.70 4.95 -8.98
C GLU A 74 9.24 6.18 -9.74
N ILE A 75 9.72 7.20 -9.03
CA ILE A 75 10.23 8.43 -9.66
C ILE A 75 11.76 8.44 -9.78
N GLY A 76 12.38 7.26 -9.77
CA GLY A 76 13.82 7.10 -9.97
C GLY A 76 14.67 7.23 -8.71
N GLY A 77 14.03 7.24 -7.54
CA GLY A 77 14.69 7.17 -6.24
C GLY A 77 15.21 5.76 -5.91
N SER A 78 15.84 5.65 -4.75
CA SER A 78 16.37 4.38 -4.24
C SER A 78 16.21 4.35 -2.72
N ILE A 79 17.31 4.30 -1.96
CA ILE A 79 17.30 4.26 -0.48
C ILE A 79 16.86 5.60 0.14
N THR A 80 17.00 6.71 -0.58
CA THR A 80 16.60 8.05 -0.12
C THR A 80 15.10 8.26 -0.28
N MET A 81 14.43 8.75 0.76
CA MET A 81 12.97 8.95 0.77
C MET A 81 12.51 10.30 0.20
N GLU A 82 13.42 11.26 -0.02
CA GLU A 82 13.12 12.58 -0.63
C GLU A 82 12.18 12.53 -1.85
N PRO A 83 12.41 11.62 -2.83
CA PRO A 83 11.55 11.54 -4.01
C PRO A 83 10.10 11.16 -3.65
N ALA A 84 9.89 10.31 -2.64
CA ALA A 84 8.54 9.96 -2.19
C ALA A 84 7.72 11.19 -1.75
N PHE A 85 8.37 12.15 -1.09
CA PHE A 85 7.70 13.36 -0.62
C PHE A 85 7.27 14.30 -1.75
N GLN A 86 7.94 14.24 -2.92
CA GLN A 86 7.52 15.00 -4.10
C GLN A 86 6.17 14.48 -4.63
N LEU A 87 6.04 13.16 -4.75
CA LEU A 87 4.78 12.52 -5.13
C LEU A 87 3.69 12.79 -4.11
N LEU A 88 3.99 12.65 -2.81
CA LEU A 88 3.03 12.97 -1.75
C LEU A 88 2.59 14.44 -1.75
N THR A 89 3.48 15.37 -2.14
CA THR A 89 3.13 16.78 -2.30
C THR A 89 2.13 16.97 -3.44
N ALA A 90 2.33 16.29 -4.57
CA ALA A 90 1.37 16.29 -5.68
C ALA A 90 0.03 15.64 -5.31
N ALA A 91 0.06 14.57 -4.51
CA ALA A 91 -1.15 13.86 -4.06
C ALA A 91 -1.85 14.50 -2.85
N LYS A 92 -1.23 15.48 -2.18
CA LYS A 92 -1.78 16.16 -0.99
C LYS A 92 -3.26 16.60 -1.12
N PRO A 93 -3.73 17.24 -2.20
CA PRO A 93 -5.15 17.63 -2.33
C PRO A 93 -6.10 16.43 -2.41
N ASN A 94 -5.59 15.23 -2.68
CA ASN A 94 -6.35 14.00 -2.78
C ASN A 94 -6.43 13.24 -1.46
N ILE A 95 -5.50 13.47 -0.55
CA ILE A 95 -5.42 12.78 0.74
C ILE A 95 -6.47 13.33 1.70
N VAL A 96 -7.42 12.48 2.10
CA VAL A 96 -8.47 12.81 3.09
C VAL A 96 -8.03 12.53 4.52
N ALA A 97 -7.19 11.50 4.72
CA ALA A 97 -6.74 11.09 6.04
C ALA A 97 -5.41 10.34 5.99
N LEU A 98 -4.71 10.35 7.13
CA LEU A 98 -3.57 9.49 7.41
C LEU A 98 -4.01 8.40 8.41
N ALA A 99 -4.15 7.17 7.93
CA ALA A 99 -4.61 6.06 8.77
C ALA A 99 -3.52 5.68 9.77
N GLN A 100 -3.86 5.59 11.06
CA GLN A 100 -2.92 5.18 12.11
C GLN A 100 -2.75 3.65 12.20
N THR A 101 -3.70 2.89 11.68
CA THR A 101 -3.66 1.42 11.63
C THR A 101 -4.29 0.91 10.34
N ASN A 102 -3.93 -0.31 9.94
CA ASN A 102 -4.60 -1.01 8.83
C ASN A 102 -6.12 -1.18 9.08
N VAL A 103 -6.56 -1.31 10.33
CA VAL A 103 -7.99 -1.42 10.67
C VAL A 103 -8.72 -0.11 10.36
N ALA A 104 -8.13 1.02 10.77
CA ALA A 104 -8.69 2.34 10.46
C ALA A 104 -8.72 2.59 8.94
N GLU A 105 -7.67 2.19 8.21
CA GLU A 105 -7.63 2.29 6.76
C GLU A 105 -8.78 1.52 6.09
N VAL A 106 -9.00 0.27 6.50
CA VAL A 106 -10.12 -0.55 6.00
C VAL A 106 -11.48 0.07 6.34
N GLN A 107 -11.65 0.65 7.53
CA GLN A 107 -12.90 1.30 7.92
C GLN A 107 -13.21 2.55 7.09
N ILE A 108 -12.20 3.40 6.84
CA ILE A 108 -12.31 4.58 5.98
C ILE A 108 -12.67 4.18 4.54
N PHE A 109 -12.11 3.07 4.06
CA PHE A 109 -12.44 2.55 2.73
C PHE A 109 -13.85 1.92 2.66
N GLN A 110 -14.25 1.17 3.70
CA GLN A 110 -15.58 0.53 3.78
C GLN A 110 -16.71 1.54 3.93
N SER A 111 -16.48 2.65 4.64
CA SER A 111 -17.44 3.76 4.73
C SER A 111 -17.54 4.60 3.45
N GLU A 112 -16.74 4.28 2.43
CA GLU A 112 -16.65 5.01 1.16
C GLU A 112 -16.20 6.48 1.30
N GLU A 113 -15.65 6.86 2.46
CA GLU A 113 -15.04 8.17 2.68
C GLU A 113 -13.82 8.34 1.78
N ALA A 114 -12.94 7.33 1.77
CA ALA A 114 -11.91 7.15 0.75
C ALA A 114 -12.38 6.15 -0.32
N ARG A 115 -11.98 6.41 -1.56
CA ARG A 115 -12.22 5.55 -2.74
C ARG A 115 -10.95 4.89 -3.25
N ALA A 116 -9.80 5.40 -2.84
CA ALA A 116 -8.49 4.82 -3.06
C ALA A 116 -7.71 4.74 -1.73
N VAL A 117 -6.91 3.69 -1.61
CA VAL A 117 -6.10 3.31 -0.46
C VAL A 117 -4.71 3.00 -0.97
N SER A 118 -3.66 3.35 -0.24
CA SER A 118 -2.33 2.77 -0.48
C SER A 118 -1.94 1.91 0.71
N GLY A 119 -2.46 0.69 0.76
CA GLY A 119 -2.49 -0.12 1.97
C GLY A 119 -1.86 -1.49 1.81
N MET A 120 -1.63 -2.14 2.94
CA MET A 120 -1.10 -3.50 2.99
C MET A 120 -2.16 -4.52 2.57
N VAL A 121 -1.95 -5.14 1.41
CA VAL A 121 -2.73 -6.23 0.86
C VAL A 121 -2.05 -7.57 1.19
N ALA A 122 -2.67 -8.34 2.08
CA ALA A 122 -2.36 -9.75 2.26
C ALA A 122 -3.24 -10.60 1.32
N ARG A 123 -2.64 -11.55 0.59
CA ARG A 123 -3.32 -12.36 -0.44
C ARG A 123 -4.63 -13.03 0.02
N ARG A 124 -4.77 -13.36 1.31
CA ARG A 124 -6.01 -13.96 1.88
C ARG A 124 -7.18 -12.99 2.01
N ASN A 125 -6.94 -11.68 2.16
CA ASN A 125 -8.00 -10.71 2.45
C ASN A 125 -8.65 -10.13 1.18
N CYS A 126 -7.99 -10.23 0.02
CA CYS A 126 -8.45 -9.59 -1.21
C CYS A 126 -9.29 -10.50 -2.12
N VAL A 127 -8.94 -11.78 -2.23
CA VAL A 127 -9.67 -12.75 -3.08
C VAL A 127 -11.14 -12.93 -2.67
N PRO A 128 -11.50 -13.03 -1.37
CA PRO A 128 -12.89 -13.18 -0.96
C PRO A 128 -13.72 -11.90 -1.10
N ARG A 129 -13.09 -10.73 -1.29
CA ARG A 129 -13.74 -9.40 -1.24
C ARG A 129 -13.83 -8.70 -2.60
N GLY A 130 -13.54 -9.41 -3.69
CA GLY A 130 -13.75 -8.90 -5.05
C GLY A 130 -12.77 -7.80 -5.48
N PHE A 131 -11.62 -7.69 -4.83
CA PHE A 131 -10.56 -6.78 -5.28
C PHE A 131 -9.83 -7.40 -6.48
N PRO A 132 -9.86 -6.79 -7.67
CA PRO A 132 -9.04 -7.23 -8.79
C PRO A 132 -7.56 -6.99 -8.45
N LEU A 133 -6.73 -8.00 -8.72
CA LEU A 133 -5.27 -7.87 -8.83
C LEU A 133 -4.91 -7.57 -10.28
#